data_AF-A0AAW6REU9-F1
#
_entry.id   AF-A0AAW6REU9-F1
#
_cell.length_a   1.000
_cell.length_b   1.000
_cell.length_c   1.000
_cell.angle_alpha   90.00
_cell.angle_beta   90.00
_cell.angle_gamma   90.00
#
_symmetry.space_group_name_H-M   'P 1'
#
loop_
_entity.id
_entity.type
_entity.pdbx_description
1 polymer ?
#
loop_
_entity_poly.entity_id
_entity_poly.type
_entity_poly.pdbx_seq_one_letter_code
_entity_poly.pdbx_strand_id
1 'polypeptide(L)'
;MAFSLYFLRNMMRRRWMLLSTLAFMAASACGQQGSDMSNGKFATPKDAALYQAAAKGDLAQARQLLAEGASLNSRNAREMTPLDVAMVEGNRRAFDSLLELGADPAWLGDARDTSMHLAAKLADSRWLAALLERGFPTEVKNRLGETLLFPALGPSTQANVQLLLDAKADVHARTKDGRTLLHHAAMIGSFADIPRLLELGVDPRAVNAAGNTFQRYFFTGPRDPEVEKKVRAWLHDHGIAVEERRK
;
A
#
# COMPACT_ATOMS: atom_id res chain seq x y z
N MET A 1 -5.15 -39.77 38.62
CA MET A 1 -3.92 -40.57 38.76
C MET A 1 -3.27 -40.60 37.38
N ALA A 2 -2.06 -40.14 37.09
CA ALA A 2 -0.97 -39.46 37.78
C ALA A 2 -0.18 -38.74 36.64
N PHE A 3 0.40 -37.55 36.86
CA PHE A 3 1.86 -37.29 36.85
C PHE A 3 2.63 -37.98 35.69
N SER A 4 3.56 -37.39 34.94
CA SER A 4 4.30 -36.12 34.99
C SER A 4 5.41 -36.20 33.93
N LEU A 5 5.97 -35.05 33.53
CA LEU A 5 7.37 -34.84 33.07
C LEU A 5 7.71 -35.46 31.68
N TYR A 6 7.69 -34.72 30.57
CA TYR A 6 8.49 -33.51 30.31
C TYR A 6 9.93 -33.63 30.85
N PHE A 7 10.64 -34.62 30.32
CA PHE A 7 12.08 -34.72 30.41
C PHE A 7 12.74 -33.89 29.30
N LEU A 8 13.45 -32.86 29.74
CA LEU A 8 14.70 -32.35 29.18
C LEU A 8 14.75 -31.86 27.72
N ARG A 9 14.68 -30.53 27.58
CA ARG A 9 15.77 -29.79 26.89
C ARG A 9 15.96 -28.38 27.48
N ASN A 10 16.65 -28.38 28.61
CA ASN A 10 17.69 -27.43 29.05
C ASN A 10 18.06 -26.30 28.05
N MET A 11 18.38 -25.05 28.45
CA MET A 11 18.57 -24.42 29.76
C MET A 11 18.96 -22.94 29.53
N MET A 12 18.36 -22.04 30.31
CA MET A 12 18.79 -20.71 30.82
C MET A 12 19.84 -19.88 30.04
N ARG A 13 19.55 -18.64 29.61
CA ARG A 13 19.45 -17.36 30.36
C ARG A 13 20.69 -16.93 31.18
N ARG A 14 21.21 -15.76 30.79
CA ARG A 14 21.96 -14.70 31.53
C ARG A 14 23.49 -14.69 31.47
N ARG A 15 24.04 -13.62 30.89
CA ARG A 15 25.15 -12.83 31.45
C ARG A 15 25.20 -11.43 30.82
N TRP A 16 25.18 -10.42 31.68
CA TRP A 16 25.44 -9.00 31.41
C TRP A 16 26.87 -8.65 31.90
N MET A 17 27.37 -7.47 31.49
CA MET A 17 28.71 -6.84 31.68
C MET A 17 29.75 -7.17 30.59
N LEU A 18 30.65 -6.29 30.11
CA LEU A 18 30.77 -4.84 29.88
C LEU A 18 32.15 -4.65 29.16
N LEU A 19 32.28 -3.62 28.31
CA LEU A 19 33.48 -2.81 27.96
C LEU A 19 34.60 -3.29 26.98
N SER A 20 34.82 -2.45 25.93
CA SER A 20 36.08 -1.91 25.34
C SER A 20 37.26 -2.87 25.02
N THR A 21 38.02 -2.84 23.92
CA THR A 21 38.35 -1.90 22.82
C THR A 21 39.27 -2.68 21.86
N LEU A 22 39.23 -2.45 20.55
CA LEU A 22 40.44 -2.43 19.68
C LEU A 22 40.10 -1.96 18.26
N ALA A 23 40.69 -0.84 17.88
CA ALA A 23 40.73 -0.30 16.53
C ALA A 23 41.93 -0.89 15.77
N PHE A 24 41.79 -1.13 14.47
CA PHE A 24 42.89 -0.97 13.50
C PHE A 24 42.33 -0.71 12.10
N MET A 25 42.87 0.33 11.48
CA MET A 25 42.50 0.85 10.16
C MET A 25 42.96 -0.08 9.03
N ALA A 26 42.20 -0.10 7.93
CA ALA A 26 42.76 -0.20 6.59
C ALA A 26 41.92 0.68 5.65
N ALA A 27 42.53 1.80 5.24
CA ALA A 27 42.06 2.56 4.10
C ALA A 27 42.37 1.77 2.82
N SER A 28 41.38 1.62 1.96
CA SER A 28 41.59 1.38 0.54
C SER A 28 40.45 2.06 -0.21
N ALA A 29 40.80 3.20 -0.80
CA ALA A 29 39.98 3.91 -1.75
C ALA A 29 39.75 3.01 -2.96
N CYS A 30 38.49 2.78 -3.31
CA CYS A 30 38.12 2.55 -4.70
C CYS A 30 36.66 2.93 -4.90
N GLY A 31 36.41 3.73 -5.94
CA GLY A 31 35.14 3.70 -6.66
C GLY A 31 34.01 4.50 -6.02
N GLN A 32 33.92 5.74 -6.47
CA GLN A 32 32.66 6.42 -6.72
C GLN A 32 31.47 5.47 -6.90
N GLN A 33 30.50 5.56 -6.00
CA GLN A 33 29.09 5.61 -6.36
C GLN A 33 28.40 6.39 -5.25
N GLY A 34 28.57 7.73 -5.32
CA GLY A 34 27.51 8.58 -4.81
C GLY A 34 26.28 8.23 -5.61
N SER A 35 25.34 7.52 -4.99
CA SER A 35 23.98 7.40 -5.50
C SER A 35 23.42 8.82 -5.51
N ASP A 36 23.61 9.48 -6.64
CA ASP A 36 22.99 10.75 -6.96
C ASP A 36 21.47 10.59 -6.75
N MET A 37 20.98 11.12 -5.63
CA MET A 37 19.57 11.15 -5.27
C MET A 37 18.86 12.37 -5.89
N SER A 38 19.46 13.02 -6.90
CA SER A 38 18.77 14.08 -7.64
C SER A 38 17.67 13.50 -8.53
N ASN A 39 16.53 14.18 -8.52
CA ASN A 39 15.24 13.74 -9.06
C ASN A 39 15.34 12.93 -10.35
N GLY A 40 14.74 11.72 -10.29
CA GLY A 40 14.82 10.68 -11.31
C GLY A 40 14.61 11.20 -12.72
N LYS A 41 15.61 10.99 -13.58
CA LYS A 41 15.51 11.22 -15.01
C LYS A 41 14.31 10.41 -15.54
N PHE A 42 13.29 11.10 -16.01
CA PHE A 42 12.24 10.49 -16.83
C PHE A 42 12.86 9.94 -18.11
N ALA A 43 12.13 9.06 -18.81
CA ALA A 43 12.61 8.38 -20.02
C ALA A 43 13.27 9.35 -21.03
N THR A 44 12.74 10.57 -21.15
CA THR A 44 13.34 11.61 -21.99
C THR A 44 13.62 12.91 -21.22
N PRO A 45 14.60 13.73 -21.67
CA PRO A 45 14.80 15.07 -21.13
C PRO A 45 13.56 15.97 -21.24
N LYS A 46 12.72 15.76 -22.27
CA LYS A 46 11.47 16.51 -22.45
C LYS A 46 10.45 16.18 -21.37
N ASP A 47 10.33 14.91 -21.00
CA ASP A 47 9.45 14.48 -19.91
C ASP A 47 9.90 15.06 -18.56
N ALA A 48 11.22 15.09 -18.32
CA ALA A 48 11.77 15.72 -17.14
C ALA A 48 11.50 17.24 -17.14
N ALA A 49 11.66 17.92 -18.29
CA ALA A 49 11.33 19.33 -18.42
C ALA A 49 9.83 19.58 -18.21
N LEU A 50 8.95 18.68 -18.66
CA LEU A 50 7.51 18.77 -18.45
C LEU A 50 7.16 18.74 -16.96
N TYR A 51 7.75 17.80 -16.21
CA TYR A 51 7.58 17.77 -14.75
C TYR A 51 8.07 19.06 -14.09
N GLN A 52 9.24 19.57 -14.49
CA GLN A 52 9.78 20.81 -13.92
C GLN A 52 8.91 22.04 -14.23
N ALA A 53 8.35 22.13 -15.44
CA ALA A 53 7.39 23.17 -15.81
C ALA A 53 6.13 23.08 -14.95
N ALA A 54 5.55 21.88 -14.79
CA ALA A 54 4.41 21.65 -13.92
C ALA A 54 4.71 21.97 -12.44
N ALA A 55 5.88 21.59 -11.93
CA ALA A 55 6.33 21.89 -10.56
C ALA A 55 6.45 23.40 -10.31
N LYS A 56 6.78 24.17 -11.35
CA LYS A 56 6.80 25.65 -11.33
C LYS A 56 5.46 26.27 -11.69
N GLY A 57 4.42 25.48 -11.98
CA GLY A 57 3.11 25.92 -12.49
C GLY A 57 3.17 26.73 -13.78
N ASP A 58 4.22 26.53 -14.59
CA ASP A 58 4.34 27.13 -15.91
C ASP A 58 3.57 26.27 -16.93
N LEU A 59 2.24 26.44 -16.94
CA LEU A 59 1.36 25.68 -17.81
C LEU A 59 1.57 25.98 -19.30
N ALA A 60 2.08 27.17 -19.63
CA ALA A 60 2.38 27.53 -21.01
C ALA A 60 3.56 26.72 -21.53
N GLN A 61 4.68 26.69 -20.78
CA GLN A 61 5.82 25.85 -21.10
C GLN A 61 5.45 24.37 -21.11
N ALA A 62 4.67 23.92 -20.12
CA ALA A 62 4.23 22.52 -20.05
C ALA A 62 3.40 22.13 -21.28
N ARG A 63 2.43 22.97 -21.70
CA ARG A 63 1.63 22.73 -22.92
C ARG A 63 2.48 22.70 -24.19
N GLN A 64 3.50 23.56 -24.29
CA GLN A 64 4.45 23.51 -25.39
C GLN A 64 5.21 22.17 -25.41
N LEU A 65 5.73 21.73 -24.26
CA LEU A 65 6.45 20.45 -24.16
C LEU A 65 5.56 19.26 -24.54
N LEU A 66 4.28 19.28 -24.19
CA LEU A 66 3.30 18.28 -24.65
C LEU A 66 3.12 18.29 -26.17
N ALA A 67 2.99 19.47 -26.78
CA ALA A 67 2.91 19.61 -28.24
C ALA A 67 4.19 19.11 -28.95
N GLU A 68 5.33 19.19 -28.26
CA GLU A 68 6.62 18.68 -28.71
C GLU A 68 6.87 17.19 -28.40
N GLY A 69 5.86 16.48 -27.88
CA GLY A 69 5.88 15.03 -27.66
C GLY A 69 6.29 14.57 -26.27
N ALA A 70 6.39 15.47 -25.27
CA ALA A 70 6.53 15.04 -23.89
C ALA A 70 5.27 14.29 -23.42
N SER A 71 5.45 13.34 -22.49
CA SER A 71 4.39 12.47 -22.02
C SER A 71 4.10 12.68 -20.52
N LEU A 72 2.82 12.93 -20.21
CA LEU A 72 2.28 12.94 -18.84
C LEU A 72 2.31 11.55 -18.19
N ASN A 73 2.51 10.50 -19.00
CA ASN A 73 2.50 9.11 -18.61
C ASN A 73 3.90 8.47 -18.67
N SER A 74 4.93 9.27 -18.96
CA SER A 74 6.33 8.82 -18.92
C SER A 74 6.68 8.27 -17.55
N ARG A 75 7.61 7.33 -17.48
CA ARG A 75 8.07 6.78 -16.19
C ARG A 75 9.55 7.03 -16.00
N ASN A 76 9.93 7.35 -14.77
CA ASN A 76 11.33 7.43 -14.38
C ASN A 76 11.91 6.04 -14.04
N ALA A 77 13.18 6.01 -13.63
CA ALA A 77 13.87 4.76 -13.26
C ALA A 77 13.25 4.00 -12.06
N ARG A 78 12.33 4.62 -11.32
CA ARG A 78 11.55 3.99 -10.24
C ARG A 78 10.13 3.58 -10.69
N GLU A 79 9.89 3.55 -12.00
CA GLU A 79 8.60 3.26 -12.63
C GLU A 79 7.47 4.25 -12.26
N MET A 80 7.81 5.45 -11.78
CA MET A 80 6.84 6.45 -11.36
C MET A 80 6.49 7.43 -12.48
N THR A 81 5.20 7.73 -12.63
CA THR A 81 4.71 8.81 -13.50
C THR A 81 5.02 10.20 -12.91
N PRO A 82 4.96 11.28 -13.69
CA PRO A 82 5.02 12.64 -13.16
C PRO A 82 4.06 12.89 -11.99
N LEU A 83 2.85 12.33 -12.04
CA LEU A 83 1.85 12.50 -10.99
C LEU A 83 2.25 11.75 -9.70
N ASP A 84 2.84 10.55 -9.84
CA ASP A 84 3.38 9.79 -8.70
C ASP A 84 4.53 10.52 -8.02
N VAL A 85 5.44 11.08 -8.83
CA VAL A 85 6.58 11.86 -8.32
C VAL A 85 6.09 13.07 -7.53
N ALA A 86 5.07 13.79 -8.04
CA ALA A 86 4.48 14.92 -7.33
C ALA A 86 3.95 14.54 -5.94
N MET A 87 3.26 13.40 -5.82
CA MET A 87 2.72 12.93 -4.54
C MET A 87 3.84 12.49 -3.57
N VAL A 88 4.84 11.75 -4.05
CA VAL A 88 5.98 11.28 -3.23
C VAL A 88 6.85 12.45 -2.76
N GLU A 89 7.03 13.48 -3.59
CA GLU A 89 7.79 14.68 -3.24
C GLU A 89 6.98 15.70 -2.40
N GLY A 90 5.68 15.48 -2.19
CA GLY A 90 4.83 16.45 -1.49
C GLY A 90 4.48 17.70 -2.33
N ASN A 91 4.75 17.69 -3.64
CA ASN A 91 4.64 18.86 -4.50
C ASN A 91 3.20 19.06 -5.01
N ARG A 92 2.38 19.74 -4.21
CA ARG A 92 0.97 20.00 -4.53
C ARG A 92 0.80 20.79 -5.83
N ARG A 93 1.70 21.72 -6.12
CA ARG A 93 1.64 22.53 -7.35
C ARG A 93 1.87 21.68 -8.60
N ALA A 94 2.86 20.79 -8.58
CA ALA A 94 3.09 19.85 -9.68
C ALA A 94 1.87 18.95 -9.89
N PHE A 95 1.33 18.38 -8.81
CA PHE A 95 0.15 17.51 -8.87
C PHE A 95 -1.06 18.21 -9.49
N ASP A 96 -1.40 19.41 -9.02
CA ASP A 96 -2.53 20.17 -9.54
C ASP A 96 -2.32 20.56 -11.00
N SER A 97 -1.12 21.01 -11.37
CA SER A 97 -0.77 21.40 -12.74
C SER A 97 -0.82 20.20 -13.70
N LEU A 98 -0.30 19.03 -13.30
CA LEU A 98 -0.31 17.83 -14.12
C LEU A 98 -1.73 17.35 -14.41
N LEU A 99 -2.61 17.39 -13.42
CA LEU A 99 -4.03 17.07 -13.61
C LEU A 99 -4.73 18.10 -14.51
N GLU A 100 -4.40 19.41 -14.39
CA GLU A 100 -4.92 20.44 -15.30
C GLU A 100 -4.43 20.23 -16.75
N LEU A 101 -3.22 19.72 -16.91
CA LEU A 101 -2.66 19.35 -18.22
C LEU A 101 -3.25 18.06 -18.79
N GLY A 102 -4.11 17.35 -18.04
CA GLY A 102 -4.80 16.15 -18.48
C GLY A 102 -4.11 14.83 -18.11
N ALA A 103 -3.25 14.81 -17.09
CA ALA A 103 -2.72 13.56 -16.57
C ALA A 103 -3.89 12.71 -16.03
N ASP A 104 -4.00 11.47 -16.48
CA ASP A 104 -5.04 10.55 -16.03
C ASP A 104 -4.50 9.70 -14.85
N PRO A 105 -4.95 9.94 -13.60
CA PRO A 105 -4.50 9.18 -12.44
C PRO A 105 -4.97 7.71 -12.45
N ALA A 106 -5.96 7.37 -13.29
CA ALA A 106 -6.45 6.01 -13.49
C ALA A 106 -5.70 5.27 -14.61
N TRP A 107 -4.78 5.94 -15.32
CA TRP A 107 -3.98 5.31 -16.36
C TRP A 107 -3.03 4.26 -15.76
N LEU A 108 -3.27 3.00 -16.13
CA LEU A 108 -2.43 1.88 -15.68
C LEU A 108 -1.21 1.67 -16.59
N GLY A 109 -1.37 1.87 -17.90
CA GLY A 109 -0.37 1.50 -18.89
C GLY A 109 0.15 0.08 -18.67
N ASP A 110 1.47 -0.05 -18.56
CA ASP A 110 2.15 -1.28 -18.22
C ASP A 110 2.68 -1.34 -16.76
N ALA A 111 2.15 -0.53 -15.84
CA ALA A 111 2.51 -0.61 -14.41
C ALA A 111 1.67 -1.67 -13.70
N ARG A 112 2.07 -2.02 -12.48
CA ARG A 112 1.21 -2.79 -11.59
C ARG A 112 0.06 -1.95 -11.06
N ASP A 113 0.33 -0.73 -10.61
CA ASP A 113 -0.58 0.17 -9.89
C ASP A 113 -0.79 1.47 -10.68
N THR A 114 -1.94 2.12 -10.51
CA THR A 114 -2.20 3.48 -11.04
C THR A 114 -1.81 4.54 -10.01
N SER A 115 -1.74 5.82 -10.41
CA SER A 115 -1.51 6.91 -9.46
C SER A 115 -2.60 7.01 -8.39
N MET A 116 -3.86 6.66 -8.71
CA MET A 116 -4.90 6.58 -7.69
C MET A 116 -4.61 5.52 -6.61
N HIS A 117 -3.98 4.39 -6.98
CA HIS A 117 -3.59 3.36 -6.00
C HIS A 117 -2.46 3.87 -5.10
N LEU A 118 -1.51 4.63 -5.66
CA LEU A 118 -0.49 5.29 -4.85
C LEU A 118 -1.12 6.29 -3.88
N ALA A 119 -2.04 7.14 -4.34
CA ALA A 119 -2.77 8.08 -3.49
C ALA A 119 -3.50 7.38 -2.33
N ALA A 120 -4.15 6.24 -2.60
CA ALA A 120 -4.83 5.44 -1.58
C ALA A 120 -3.88 4.82 -0.55
N LYS A 121 -2.64 4.51 -0.93
CA LYS A 121 -1.60 3.93 -0.06
C LYS A 121 -0.86 4.97 0.79
N LEU A 122 -0.85 6.23 0.36
CA LEU A 122 -0.15 7.30 1.07
C LEU A 122 -0.95 7.77 2.30
N ALA A 123 -0.25 8.02 3.42
CA ALA A 123 -0.88 8.49 4.65
C ALA A 123 -1.49 9.90 4.54
N ASP A 124 -0.96 10.74 3.64
CA ASP A 124 -1.54 12.06 3.36
C ASP A 124 -2.77 11.92 2.47
N SER A 125 -3.93 11.92 3.11
CA SER A 125 -5.23 11.71 2.46
C SER A 125 -5.64 12.83 1.51
N ARG A 126 -4.95 13.98 1.53
CA ARG A 126 -5.25 15.12 0.66
C ARG A 126 -5.01 14.81 -0.81
N TRP A 127 -4.17 13.81 -1.13
CA TRP A 127 -3.98 13.34 -2.50
C TRP A 127 -5.21 12.61 -3.01
N LEU A 128 -5.66 11.60 -2.27
CA LEU A 128 -6.84 10.83 -2.64
C LEU A 128 -8.10 11.71 -2.64
N ALA A 129 -8.27 12.55 -1.62
CA ALA A 129 -9.39 13.49 -1.54
C ALA A 129 -9.46 14.39 -2.79
N ALA A 130 -8.35 14.98 -3.21
CA ALA A 130 -8.31 15.83 -4.39
C ALA A 130 -8.67 15.09 -5.70
N LEU A 131 -8.33 13.81 -5.82
CA LEU A 131 -8.75 12.99 -6.96
C LEU A 131 -10.25 12.68 -6.92
N LEU A 132 -10.78 12.30 -5.75
CA LEU A 132 -12.21 12.01 -5.60
C LEU A 132 -13.09 13.25 -5.79
N GLU A 133 -12.66 14.41 -5.29
CA GLU A 133 -13.33 15.71 -5.49
C GLU A 133 -13.42 16.10 -6.97
N ARG A 134 -12.48 15.64 -7.80
CA ARG A 134 -12.48 15.83 -9.26
C ARG A 134 -13.30 14.78 -10.01
N GLY A 135 -13.97 13.88 -9.29
CA GLY A 135 -14.87 12.88 -9.87
C GLY A 135 -14.17 11.64 -10.43
N PHE A 136 -12.89 11.40 -10.09
CA PHE A 136 -12.23 10.16 -10.49
C PHE A 136 -12.85 8.95 -9.76
N PRO A 137 -13.03 7.80 -10.44
CA PRO A 137 -13.78 6.67 -9.90
C PRO A 137 -13.04 5.93 -8.79
N THR A 138 -13.78 5.38 -7.83
CA THR A 138 -13.23 4.54 -6.74
C THR A 138 -12.90 3.11 -7.20
N GLU A 139 -13.53 2.65 -8.28
CA GLU A 139 -13.48 1.27 -8.77
C GLU A 139 -12.36 1.02 -9.79
N VAL A 140 -11.36 1.91 -9.87
CA VAL A 140 -10.17 1.70 -10.70
C VAL A 140 -9.45 0.46 -10.21
N LYS A 141 -9.15 -0.47 -11.13
CA LYS A 141 -8.47 -1.73 -10.82
C LYS A 141 -7.02 -1.72 -11.27
N ASN A 142 -6.12 -2.14 -10.39
CA ASN A 142 -4.72 -2.39 -10.74
C ASN A 142 -4.55 -3.73 -11.50
N ARG A 143 -3.31 -4.13 -11.82
CA ARG A 143 -3.04 -5.40 -12.51
C ARG A 143 -3.45 -6.65 -11.74
N LEU A 144 -3.57 -6.57 -10.41
CA LEU A 144 -4.03 -7.66 -9.55
C LEU A 144 -5.57 -7.71 -9.45
N GLY A 145 -6.27 -6.73 -10.03
CA GLY A 145 -7.71 -6.56 -9.89
C GLY A 145 -8.13 -5.94 -8.56
N GLU A 146 -7.18 -5.38 -7.81
CA GLU A 146 -7.44 -4.65 -6.58
C GLU A 146 -8.04 -3.29 -6.91
N THR A 147 -9.10 -2.89 -6.21
CA THR A 147 -9.62 -1.51 -6.20
C THR A 147 -8.85 -0.67 -5.18
N LEU A 148 -9.16 0.63 -5.09
CA LEU A 148 -8.46 1.56 -4.18
C LEU A 148 -8.61 1.21 -2.69
N LEU A 149 -9.65 0.48 -2.30
CA LEU A 149 -9.85 0.05 -0.91
C LEU A 149 -8.76 -0.93 -0.45
N PHE A 150 -8.20 -1.75 -1.34
CA PHE A 150 -7.17 -2.73 -0.99
C PHE A 150 -5.88 -2.07 -0.48
N PRO A 151 -5.19 -1.19 -1.25
CA PRO A 151 -3.98 -0.53 -0.78
C PRO A 151 -4.24 0.53 0.31
N ALA A 152 -5.49 0.94 0.52
CA ALA A 152 -5.87 1.84 1.61
C ALA A 152 -5.96 1.15 2.97
N LEU A 153 -5.99 -0.18 3.04
CA LEU A 153 -5.97 -0.90 4.32
C LEU A 153 -4.62 -0.72 5.02
N GLY A 154 -4.66 -0.38 6.31
CA GLY A 154 -3.47 -0.08 7.09
C GLY A 154 -3.71 0.94 8.19
N PRO A 155 -2.88 0.94 9.25
CA PRO A 155 -3.06 1.84 10.38
C PRO A 155 -2.88 3.33 10.01
N SER A 156 -2.03 3.64 9.03
CA SER A 156 -1.73 5.02 8.64
C SER A 156 -2.68 5.60 7.58
N THR A 157 -3.59 4.80 7.03
CA THR A 157 -4.42 5.15 5.86
C THR A 157 -5.92 5.08 6.17
N GLN A 158 -6.31 5.05 7.44
CA GLN A 158 -7.72 5.01 7.87
C GLN A 158 -8.56 6.16 7.30
N ALA A 159 -7.96 7.34 7.12
CA ALA A 159 -8.62 8.47 6.47
C ALA A 159 -8.96 8.17 5.00
N ASN A 160 -8.09 7.46 4.27
CA ASN A 160 -8.36 7.05 2.89
C ASN A 160 -9.46 6.00 2.80
N VAL A 161 -9.50 5.04 3.74
CA VAL A 161 -10.61 4.09 3.85
C VAL A 161 -11.94 4.85 4.02
N GLN A 162 -11.97 5.84 4.91
CA GLN A 162 -13.18 6.65 5.11
C GLN A 162 -13.57 7.42 3.85
N LEU A 163 -12.63 8.10 3.20
CA LEU A 163 -12.89 8.84 1.96
C LEU A 163 -13.48 7.95 0.86
N LEU A 164 -12.96 6.73 0.70
CA LEU A 164 -13.46 5.78 -0.29
C LEU A 164 -14.88 5.30 0.05
N LEU A 165 -15.18 5.03 1.32
CA LEU A 165 -16.52 4.63 1.75
C LEU A 165 -17.54 5.77 1.60
N ASP A 166 -17.14 7.01 1.90
CA ASP A 166 -17.97 8.20 1.69
C ASP A 166 -18.27 8.38 0.20
N ALA A 167 -17.28 8.10 -0.66
CA ALA A 167 -17.41 8.04 -2.12
C ALA A 167 -18.08 6.75 -2.65
N LYS A 168 -18.68 5.94 -1.78
CA LYS A 168 -19.44 4.72 -2.13
C LYS A 168 -18.62 3.62 -2.82
N ALA A 169 -17.34 3.50 -2.50
CA ALA A 169 -16.50 2.41 -2.98
C ALA A 169 -17.06 1.04 -2.56
N ASP A 170 -16.95 0.06 -3.45
CA ASP A 170 -17.46 -1.30 -3.21
C ASP A 170 -16.54 -2.11 -2.28
N VAL A 171 -17.04 -2.42 -1.09
CA VAL A 171 -16.34 -3.26 -0.09
C VAL A 171 -16.34 -4.75 -0.47
N HIS A 172 -17.18 -5.17 -1.41
CA HIS A 172 -17.29 -6.56 -1.87
C HIS A 172 -16.41 -6.85 -3.09
N ALA A 173 -15.59 -5.88 -3.52
CA ALA A 173 -14.64 -6.05 -4.61
C ALA A 173 -13.73 -7.27 -4.40
N ARG A 174 -13.43 -7.96 -5.50
CA ARG A 174 -12.56 -9.14 -5.53
C ARG A 174 -11.40 -8.94 -6.49
N THR A 175 -10.21 -9.35 -6.04
CA THR A 175 -9.02 -9.43 -6.89
C THR A 175 -9.17 -10.55 -7.93
N LYS A 176 -8.23 -10.62 -8.88
CA LYS A 176 -8.18 -11.70 -9.88
C LYS A 176 -8.04 -13.10 -9.26
N ASP A 177 -7.36 -13.19 -8.12
CA ASP A 177 -7.24 -14.44 -7.34
C ASP A 177 -8.45 -14.70 -6.43
N GLY A 178 -9.54 -13.93 -6.61
CA GLY A 178 -10.75 -14.02 -5.81
C GLY A 178 -10.58 -13.54 -4.37
N ARG A 179 -9.55 -12.76 -4.02
CA ARG A 179 -9.38 -12.26 -2.64
C ARG A 179 -10.35 -11.12 -2.37
N THR A 180 -11.00 -11.15 -1.20
CA THR A 180 -11.80 -10.04 -0.65
C THR A 180 -10.92 -9.12 0.21
N LEU A 181 -11.46 -7.99 0.67
CA LEU A 181 -10.75 -7.10 1.61
C LEU A 181 -10.35 -7.82 2.90
N LEU A 182 -11.16 -8.74 3.42
CA LEU A 182 -10.81 -9.55 4.60
C LEU A 182 -9.55 -10.40 4.36
N HIS A 183 -9.42 -11.01 3.18
CA HIS A 183 -8.22 -11.76 2.82
C HIS A 183 -7.00 -10.83 2.79
N HIS A 184 -7.12 -9.69 2.12
CA HIS A 184 -6.02 -8.75 1.98
C HIS A 184 -5.57 -8.22 3.36
N ALA A 185 -6.50 -7.75 4.19
CA ALA A 185 -6.25 -7.30 5.56
C ALA A 185 -5.49 -8.35 6.38
N ALA A 186 -5.94 -9.60 6.34
CA ALA A 186 -5.32 -10.69 7.07
C ALA A 186 -3.92 -11.06 6.54
N MET A 187 -3.69 -10.96 5.23
CA MET A 187 -2.41 -11.27 4.60
C MET A 187 -1.34 -10.20 4.86
N ILE A 188 -1.72 -8.92 4.86
CA ILE A 188 -0.78 -7.81 5.11
C ILE A 188 -0.61 -7.49 6.60
N GLY A 189 -1.36 -8.16 7.48
CA GLY A 189 -1.34 -7.93 8.92
C GLY A 189 -2.12 -6.70 9.38
N SER A 190 -3.00 -6.14 8.54
CA SER A 190 -3.90 -5.04 8.93
C SER A 190 -5.10 -5.57 9.72
N PHE A 191 -4.82 -6.22 10.84
CA PHE A 191 -5.83 -6.91 11.64
C PHE A 191 -6.85 -5.95 12.28
N ALA A 192 -6.45 -4.70 12.53
CA ALA A 192 -7.35 -3.68 13.06
C ALA A 192 -8.49 -3.32 12.09
N ASP A 193 -8.31 -3.54 10.77
CA ASP A 193 -9.36 -3.32 9.77
C ASP A 193 -10.40 -4.44 9.73
N ILE A 194 -10.06 -5.65 10.20
CA ILE A 194 -10.92 -6.83 10.06
C ILE A 194 -12.28 -6.65 10.76
N PRO A 195 -12.36 -6.23 12.04
CA PRO A 195 -13.66 -6.00 12.69
C PRO A 195 -14.52 -5.02 11.90
N ARG A 196 -13.93 -3.91 11.41
CA ARG A 196 -14.65 -2.92 10.61
C ARG A 196 -15.17 -3.51 9.31
N LEU A 197 -14.36 -4.30 8.61
CA LEU A 197 -14.78 -4.95 7.35
C LEU A 197 -15.90 -5.97 7.57
N LEU A 198 -15.91 -6.68 8.70
CA LEU A 198 -17.00 -7.58 9.09
C LEU A 198 -18.30 -6.80 9.33
N GLU A 199 -18.24 -5.67 10.06
CA GLU A 199 -19.39 -4.79 10.27
C GLU A 199 -19.90 -4.16 8.97
N LEU A 200 -19.00 -3.91 8.00
CA LEU A 200 -19.37 -3.45 6.65
C LEU A 200 -19.96 -4.57 5.77
N GLY A 201 -20.13 -5.79 6.30
CA GLY A 201 -20.77 -6.90 5.62
C GLY A 201 -19.90 -7.65 4.62
N VAL A 202 -18.57 -7.46 4.66
CA VAL A 202 -17.66 -8.25 3.80
C VAL A 202 -17.76 -9.72 4.21
N ASP A 203 -18.14 -10.60 3.28
CA ASP A 203 -18.43 -12.01 3.57
C ASP A 203 -17.19 -12.75 4.13
N PRO A 204 -17.22 -13.20 5.41
CA PRO A 204 -16.14 -13.96 6.02
C PRO A 204 -16.05 -15.41 5.53
N ARG A 205 -17.08 -15.91 4.83
CA ARG A 205 -17.13 -17.27 4.26
C ARG A 205 -16.59 -17.33 2.83
N ALA A 206 -16.34 -16.18 2.21
CA ALA A 206 -15.79 -16.12 0.86
C ALA A 206 -14.45 -16.86 0.79
N VAL A 207 -14.29 -17.71 -0.22
CA VAL A 207 -13.03 -18.41 -0.49
C VAL A 207 -12.31 -17.78 -1.68
N ASN A 208 -10.99 -17.62 -1.59
CA ASN A 208 -10.16 -17.23 -2.73
C ASN A 208 -9.95 -18.40 -3.71
N ALA A 209 -9.21 -18.18 -4.79
CA ALA A 209 -8.91 -19.21 -5.81
C ALA A 209 -8.18 -20.45 -5.25
N ALA A 210 -7.54 -20.34 -4.09
CA ALA A 210 -6.91 -21.46 -3.39
C ALA A 210 -7.84 -22.17 -2.40
N GLY A 211 -9.13 -21.83 -2.38
CA GLY A 211 -10.12 -22.44 -1.49
C GLY A 211 -10.03 -22.02 -0.03
N ASN A 212 -9.26 -20.98 0.29
CA ASN A 212 -9.08 -20.51 1.67
C ASN A 212 -9.98 -19.32 1.96
N THR A 213 -10.52 -19.23 3.17
CA THR A 213 -11.14 -18.01 3.70
C THR A 213 -10.08 -17.07 4.28
N PHE A 214 -10.48 -15.88 4.73
CA PHE A 214 -9.57 -14.96 5.43
C PHE A 214 -9.02 -15.56 6.74
N GLN A 215 -9.78 -16.45 7.39
CA GLN A 215 -9.44 -17.06 8.68
C GLN A 215 -8.10 -17.82 8.60
N ARG A 216 -7.86 -18.50 7.47
CA ARG A 216 -6.60 -19.20 7.17
C ARG A 216 -5.36 -18.32 7.31
N TYR A 217 -5.49 -17.03 7.00
CA TYR A 217 -4.40 -16.06 7.07
C TYR A 217 -4.39 -15.37 8.44
N PHE A 218 -5.58 -14.95 8.93
CA PHE A 218 -5.73 -14.25 10.20
C PHE A 218 -5.25 -15.07 11.41
N PHE A 219 -5.63 -16.36 11.49
CA PHE A 219 -5.33 -17.18 12.66
C PHE A 219 -3.92 -17.79 12.67
N THR A 220 -3.09 -17.55 11.64
CA THR A 220 -1.77 -18.18 11.52
C THR A 220 -0.57 -17.28 11.87
N GLY A 221 -0.78 -15.96 11.95
CA GLY A 221 0.26 -15.00 12.32
C GLY A 221 0.14 -14.44 13.74
N PRO A 222 1.20 -13.75 14.24
CA PRO A 222 1.13 -13.00 15.50
C PRO A 222 0.15 -11.83 15.35
N ARG A 223 -0.81 -11.71 16.26
CA ARG A 223 -1.87 -10.70 16.23
C ARG A 223 -2.18 -10.21 17.64
N ASP A 224 -2.77 -9.03 17.73
CA ASP A 224 -3.28 -8.49 18.98
C ASP A 224 -4.36 -9.45 19.55
N PRO A 225 -4.18 -9.97 20.77
CA PRO A 225 -5.17 -10.85 21.42
C PRO A 225 -6.56 -10.25 21.53
N GLU A 226 -6.68 -8.93 21.70
CA GLU A 226 -7.97 -8.25 21.78
C GLU A 226 -8.67 -8.22 20.43
N VAL A 227 -7.92 -8.03 19.34
CA VAL A 227 -8.47 -8.11 17.98
C VAL A 227 -8.90 -9.54 17.67
N GLU A 228 -8.10 -10.54 18.03
CA GLU A 228 -8.49 -11.95 17.90
C GLU A 228 -9.78 -12.25 18.65
N LYS A 229 -9.88 -11.82 19.91
CA LYS A 229 -11.07 -12.02 20.74
C LYS A 229 -12.31 -11.40 20.10
N LYS A 230 -12.21 -10.17 19.59
CA LYS A 230 -13.30 -9.48 18.88
C LYS A 230 -13.75 -10.24 17.63
N VAL A 231 -12.80 -10.67 16.78
CA VAL A 231 -13.12 -11.41 15.56
C VAL A 231 -13.77 -12.76 15.89
N ARG A 232 -13.26 -13.50 16.88
CA ARG A 232 -13.86 -14.76 17.32
C ARG A 232 -15.28 -14.59 17.84
N ALA A 233 -15.51 -13.58 18.69
CA ALA A 233 -16.83 -13.26 19.20
C ALA A 233 -17.80 -12.92 18.06
N TRP A 234 -17.37 -12.06 17.13
CA TRP A 234 -18.18 -11.69 15.97
C TRP A 234 -18.55 -12.92 15.13
N LEU A 235 -17.58 -13.80 14.81
CA LEU A 235 -17.84 -15.02 14.04
C LEU A 235 -18.82 -15.94 14.77
N HIS A 236 -18.65 -16.14 16.07
CA HIS A 236 -19.54 -16.94 16.91
C HIS A 236 -20.98 -16.40 16.89
N ASP A 237 -21.15 -15.08 17.10
CA ASP A 237 -22.45 -14.43 17.18
C ASP A 237 -23.21 -14.48 15.83
N HIS A 238 -22.48 -14.64 14.72
CA HIS A 238 -23.04 -14.80 13.38
C HIS A 238 -23.07 -16.28 12.90
N GLY A 239 -22.88 -17.24 13.82
CA GLY A 239 -22.95 -18.67 13.52
C GLY A 239 -21.90 -19.16 12.53
N ILE A 240 -20.70 -18.55 12.54
CA ILE A 240 -19.57 -18.92 11.70
C ILE A 240 -18.57 -19.70 12.55
N ALA A 241 -18.28 -20.94 12.14
CA ALA A 241 -17.26 -21.74 12.79
C ALA A 241 -15.88 -21.10 12.63
N VAL A 242 -15.11 -21.08 13.72
CA VAL A 242 -13.72 -20.63 13.68
C VAL A 242 -12.85 -21.75 13.12
N GLU A 243 -12.10 -21.46 12.06
CA GLU A 243 -11.16 -22.39 11.44
C GLU A 243 -9.92 -22.55 12.35
N GLU A 244 -9.97 -23.51 13.27
CA GLU A 244 -8.83 -23.82 14.11
C GLU A 244 -7.69 -24.42 13.30
N ARG A 245 -6.46 -24.10 13.70
CA ARG A 245 -5.25 -24.69 13.11
C ARG A 245 -5.33 -26.21 13.29
N ARG A 246 -5.47 -26.97 12.20
CA ARG A 246 -5.16 -28.40 12.23
C ARG A 246 -3.69 -28.51 12.65
N LYS A 247 -3.48 -29.15 13.82
CA LYS A 247 -2.14 -29.39 14.40
C LYS A 247 -1.27 -30.18 13.45
#